data_AF-A0A0C9YEX4-F1
#
_entry.id   AF-A0A0C9YEX4-F1
#
_cell.length_a   1.000
_cell.length_b   1.000
_cell.length_c   1.000
_cell.angle_alpha   90.00
_cell.angle_beta   90.00
_cell.angle_gamma   90.00
#
_symmetry.space_group_name_H-M   'P 1'
#
loop_
_entity.id
_entity.type
_entity.pdbx_description
1 polymer ?
#
loop_
_entity_poly.entity_id
_entity_poly.type
_entity_poly.pdbx_seq_one_letter_code
_entity_poly.pdbx_strand_id
1 'polypeptide(L)'
;MGKPDNKTLDHDNEPVIMVIKRGGASGLTVGRLNTIRSVLRYYFEGKPGQSSREVAVYPRNSKSGAFSEPGDSGSVVIDGTGRVAGILTGSAGAMKLSDCTYMTSINFLVKRLQANGYKPNIFPTADDL
;
A
#
# COMPACT_ATOMS: atom_id res chain seq x y z
N MET A 1 2.54 0.35 12.19
CA MET A 1 1.21 0.84 11.79
C MET A 1 0.45 1.18 13.05
N GLY A 2 -0.37 2.23 13.03
CA GLY A 2 -1.24 2.55 14.16
C GLY A 2 -2.33 1.49 14.36
N LYS A 3 -2.96 1.50 15.54
CA LYS A 3 -4.20 0.75 15.78
C LYS A 3 -5.33 1.39 14.94
N PRO A 4 -6.27 0.61 14.37
CA PRO A 4 -7.47 1.16 13.76
C PRO A 4 -8.23 2.07 14.73
N ASP A 5 -8.80 3.16 14.22
CA ASP A 5 -9.74 3.99 14.99
C ASP A 5 -11.11 3.29 14.99
N ASN A 6 -11.72 3.14 16.17
CA ASN A 6 -13.05 2.55 16.31
C ASN A 6 -14.16 3.34 15.59
N LYS A 7 -13.89 4.58 15.16
CA LYS A 7 -14.80 5.37 14.32
C LYS A 7 -14.68 5.06 12.83
N THR A 8 -13.62 4.38 12.41
CA THR A 8 -13.39 4.01 11.01
C THR A 8 -13.67 2.53 10.83
N LEU A 9 -14.87 2.22 10.37
CA LEU A 9 -15.36 0.86 10.24
C LEU A 9 -15.45 0.45 8.77
N ASP A 10 -15.31 -0.85 8.50
CA ASP A 10 -15.61 -1.40 7.19
C ASP A 10 -17.08 -1.84 7.05
N HIS A 11 -17.37 -2.62 6.02
CA HIS A 11 -18.72 -3.08 5.71
C HIS A 11 -19.26 -4.13 6.69
N ASP A 12 -18.38 -4.77 7.45
CA ASP A 12 -18.71 -5.73 8.51
C ASP A 12 -18.74 -5.05 9.90
N ASN A 13 -18.64 -3.71 9.92
CA ASN A 13 -18.60 -2.90 11.14
C ASN A 13 -17.34 -3.14 12.00
N GLU A 14 -16.27 -3.64 11.39
CA GLU A 14 -14.98 -3.89 12.04
C GLU A 14 -14.05 -2.68 11.91
N PRO A 15 -13.29 -2.30 12.97
CA PRO A 15 -12.31 -1.22 12.89
C PRO A 15 -11.21 -1.48 11.87
N VAL A 16 -11.05 -0.57 10.91
CA VAL A 16 -10.04 -0.66 9.84
C VAL A 16 -9.23 0.63 9.69
N ILE A 17 -8.04 0.51 9.12
CA ILE A 17 -7.25 1.66 8.68
C ILE A 17 -7.60 1.93 7.23
N MET A 18 -8.35 3.01 6.99
CA MET A 18 -8.59 3.50 5.64
C MET A 18 -7.33 4.16 5.08
N VAL A 19 -7.07 3.90 3.81
CA VAL A 19 -5.95 4.46 3.07
C VAL A 19 -6.41 5.08 1.77
N ILE A 20 -5.66 6.08 1.31
CA ILE A 20 -5.96 6.92 0.17
C ILE A 20 -4.72 6.92 -0.74
N LYS A 21 -4.95 6.92 -2.06
CA LYS A 21 -3.91 7.22 -3.05
C LYS A 21 -4.48 8.02 -4.20
N ARG A 22 -3.60 8.69 -4.95
CA ARG A 22 -3.91 9.21 -6.29
C ARG A 22 -3.07 8.49 -7.34
N GLY A 23 -3.69 7.54 -8.04
CA GLY A 23 -3.09 6.78 -9.13
C GLY A 23 -3.05 7.54 -10.44
N GLY A 24 -2.09 7.19 -11.31
CA GLY A 24 -1.99 7.74 -12.67
C GLY A 24 -3.14 7.27 -13.57
N ALA A 25 -3.62 6.04 -13.38
CA ALA A 25 -4.71 5.46 -14.17
C ALA A 25 -6.06 5.57 -13.45
N SER A 26 -6.11 5.27 -12.15
CA SER A 26 -7.37 5.24 -11.39
C SER A 26 -7.77 6.57 -10.75
N GLY A 27 -6.89 7.58 -10.74
CA GLY A 27 -7.14 8.82 -10.01
C GLY A 27 -7.20 8.61 -8.49
N LEU A 28 -8.06 9.35 -7.80
CA LEU A 28 -8.18 9.26 -6.34
C LEU A 28 -9.00 8.02 -5.94
N THR A 29 -8.40 7.11 -5.17
CA THR A 29 -9.09 5.93 -4.65
C THR A 29 -8.90 5.77 -3.14
N VAL A 30 -9.87 5.11 -2.51
CA VAL A 30 -9.87 4.82 -1.06
C VAL A 30 -9.98 3.31 -0.88
N GLY A 31 -9.16 2.78 0.02
CA GLY A 31 -9.08 1.35 0.32
C GLY A 31 -8.95 1.08 1.82
N ARG A 32 -8.95 -0.20 2.17
CA ARG A 32 -8.76 -0.69 3.54
C ARG A 32 -7.43 -1.43 3.61
N LEU A 33 -6.62 -1.08 4.59
CA LEU A 33 -5.35 -1.73 4.80
C LEU A 33 -5.54 -3.08 5.49
N ASN A 34 -4.93 -4.12 4.95
CA ASN A 34 -4.86 -5.41 5.64
C ASN A 34 -3.79 -5.38 6.72
N THR A 35 -4.12 -5.83 7.93
CA THR A 35 -3.17 -5.90 9.05
C THR A 35 -2.19 -7.06 8.92
N ILE A 36 -2.51 -8.06 8.08
CA ILE A 36 -1.63 -9.19 7.78
C ILE A 36 -0.72 -8.84 6.59
N ARG A 37 0.60 -8.97 6.79
CA ARG A 37 1.57 -8.81 5.71
C ARG A 37 1.54 -10.04 4.80
N SER A 38 1.42 -9.81 3.50
CA SER A 38 1.59 -10.85 2.50
C SER A 38 3.06 -11.09 2.24
N VAL A 39 3.46 -12.37 2.19
CA VAL A 39 4.81 -12.77 1.78
C VAL A 39 4.72 -13.23 0.34
N LEU A 40 5.26 -12.44 -0.58
CA LEU A 40 5.38 -12.83 -1.98
C LEU A 40 6.75 -13.47 -2.19
N ARG A 41 6.78 -14.59 -2.90
CA ARG A 41 8.02 -15.28 -3.27
C ARG A 41 8.26 -15.13 -4.77
N TYR A 42 9.47 -14.69 -5.12
CA TYR A 42 9.94 -14.61 -6.49
C TYR A 42 11.00 -15.68 -6.71
N TYR A 43 10.80 -16.49 -7.76
CA TYR A 43 11.78 -17.48 -8.20
C TYR A 43 12.49 -16.92 -9.43
N PHE A 44 13.81 -16.91 -9.37
CA PHE A 44 14.66 -16.55 -10.50
C PHE A 44 15.49 -17.78 -10.85
N GLU A 45 15.56 -18.13 -12.13
CA GLU A 45 16.32 -19.29 -12.58
C GLU A 45 17.77 -19.22 -12.08
N GLY A 46 18.26 -20.31 -11.49
CA GLY A 46 19.61 -20.39 -10.95
C GLY A 46 19.90 -19.58 -9.67
N LYS A 47 18.89 -18.96 -9.03
CA LYS A 47 19.07 -18.21 -7.76
C LYS A 47 18.15 -18.73 -6.66
N PRO A 48 18.54 -18.63 -5.38
CA PRO A 48 17.63 -18.86 -4.26
C PRO A 48 16.40 -17.97 -4.40
N GLY A 49 15.22 -18.54 -4.11
CA GLY A 49 13.97 -17.79 -4.11
C GLY A 49 14.06 -16.57 -3.19
N GLN A 50 13.67 -15.41 -3.69
CA GLN A 50 13.60 -14.19 -2.88
C GLN A 50 12.19 -14.02 -2.34
N SER A 51 12.04 -13.32 -1.22
CA SER A 51 10.72 -12.96 -0.71
C SER A 51 10.62 -11.47 -0.44
N SER A 52 9.50 -10.87 -0.85
CA SER A 52 9.11 -9.54 -0.40
C SER A 52 8.02 -9.66 0.66
N ARG A 53 7.97 -8.69 1.57
CA ARG A 53 6.88 -8.54 2.52
C ARG A 53 6.08 -7.32 2.11
N GLU A 54 4.93 -7.57 1.51
CA GLU A 54 4.03 -6.52 1.04
C GLU A 54 2.83 -6.38 1.97
N VAL A 55 2.21 -5.21 1.93
CA VAL A 55 0.99 -4.92 2.66
C VAL A 55 -0.14 -4.88 1.64
N ALA A 56 -1.16 -5.71 1.84
CA ALA A 56 -2.33 -5.72 0.99
C ALA A 56 -3.26 -4.55 1.32
N VAL A 57 -3.86 -3.99 0.27
CA VAL A 57 -4.90 -2.98 0.33
C VAL A 57 -6.10 -3.50 -0.45
N TYR A 58 -7.22 -3.61 0.24
CA TYR A 58 -8.49 -4.02 -0.35
C TYR A 58 -9.31 -2.79 -0.76
N PRO A 59 -10.26 -2.96 -1.68
CA PRO A 59 -11.32 -1.98 -1.93
C PRO A 59 -12.00 -1.54 -0.63
N ARG A 60 -12.44 -0.27 -0.61
CA ARG A 60 -13.20 0.29 0.53
C ARG A 60 -14.43 -0.55 0.85
N ASN A 61 -15.18 -0.96 -0.16
CA ASN A 61 -16.32 -1.87 -0.06
C ASN A 61 -16.61 -2.49 -1.45
N SER A 62 -17.58 -3.40 -1.51
CA SER A 62 -17.98 -4.10 -2.74
C SER A 62 -18.52 -3.20 -3.86
N LYS A 63 -18.88 -1.94 -3.56
CA LYS A 63 -19.41 -0.97 -4.52
C LYS A 63 -18.38 0.07 -4.98
N SER A 64 -17.19 0.09 -4.38
CA SER A 64 -16.18 1.13 -4.64
C SER A 64 -15.28 0.85 -5.85
N GLY A 65 -15.37 -0.35 -6.44
CA GLY A 65 -14.46 -0.78 -7.48
C GLY A 65 -13.07 -1.14 -6.96
N ALA A 66 -12.15 -1.44 -7.88
CA ALA A 66 -10.76 -1.77 -7.56
C ALA A 66 -10.07 -0.61 -6.84
N PHE A 67 -9.11 -0.91 -5.96
CA PHE A 67 -8.32 0.14 -5.33
C PHE A 67 -7.27 0.67 -6.31
N SER A 68 -6.72 -0.17 -7.19
CA SER A 68 -5.73 0.24 -8.19
C SER A 68 -5.98 -0.36 -9.57
N GLU A 69 -5.37 0.27 -10.58
CA GLU A 69 -5.38 -0.17 -11.97
C GLU A 69 -3.95 -0.21 -12.53
N PRO A 70 -3.70 -0.96 -13.62
CA PRO A 70 -2.41 -0.91 -14.32
C PRO A 70 -2.04 0.53 -14.69
N GLY A 71 -0.85 0.97 -14.25
CA GLY A 71 -0.41 2.37 -14.36
C GLY A 71 -0.38 3.14 -13.03
N ASP A 72 -0.90 2.56 -11.95
CA ASP A 72 -0.82 3.16 -10.62
C ASP A 72 0.49 2.82 -9.86
N SER A 73 1.33 1.93 -10.39
CA SER A 73 2.60 1.55 -9.76
C SER A 73 3.46 2.78 -9.42
N GLY A 74 4.04 2.81 -8.23
CA GLY A 74 4.78 3.96 -7.71
C GLY A 74 3.93 5.00 -6.98
N SER A 75 2.60 4.89 -7.01
CA SER A 75 1.73 5.80 -6.25
C SER A 75 1.95 5.67 -4.75
N VAL A 76 2.02 6.81 -4.07
CA VAL A 76 2.10 6.86 -2.60
C VAL A 76 0.72 6.56 -2.01
N VAL A 77 0.69 5.65 -1.03
CA VAL A 77 -0.49 5.34 -0.24
C VAL A 77 -0.34 5.97 1.13
N ILE A 78 -1.32 6.77 1.54
CA ILE A 78 -1.36 7.46 2.83
C ILE A 78 -2.56 6.99 3.66
N ASP A 79 -2.50 7.13 4.98
CA ASP A 79 -3.69 7.00 5.83
C ASP A 79 -4.52 8.30 5.87
N GLY A 80 -5.67 8.26 6.56
CA GLY A 80 -6.55 9.42 6.71
C GLY A 80 -5.96 10.64 7.44
N THR A 81 -4.76 10.51 8.02
CA THR A 81 -4.02 11.61 8.67
C THR A 81 -2.85 12.13 7.83
N GLY A 82 -2.68 11.60 6.62
CA GLY A 82 -1.59 11.99 5.72
C GLY A 82 -0.27 11.25 5.99
N ARG A 83 -0.24 10.26 6.87
CA ARG A 83 0.99 9.47 7.11
C ARG A 83 1.17 8.46 5.99
N VAL A 84 2.38 8.38 5.43
CA VAL A 84 2.70 7.41 4.39
C VAL A 84 2.61 5.98 4.93
N ALA A 85 1.82 5.14 4.27
CA ALA A 85 1.73 3.71 4.57
C ALA A 85 2.74 2.91 3.73
N GLY A 86 2.90 3.29 2.47
CA GLY A 86 3.79 2.62 1.52
C GLY A 86 3.70 3.15 0.10
N ILE A 87 4.40 2.47 -0.80
CA ILE A 87 4.39 2.75 -2.24
C ILE A 87 3.82 1.53 -2.96
N LEU A 88 2.84 1.76 -3.83
CA LEU A 88 2.16 0.72 -4.59
C LEU A 88 3.13 0.01 -5.54
N THR A 89 3.18 -1.31 -5.47
CA THR A 89 4.04 -2.16 -6.33
C THR A 89 3.24 -2.86 -7.41
N GLY A 90 2.01 -3.27 -7.13
CA GLY A 90 1.11 -3.85 -8.11
C GLY A 90 -0.21 -4.26 -7.51
N SER A 91 -0.97 -5.08 -8.25
CA SER A 91 -2.22 -5.67 -7.79
C SER A 91 -2.35 -7.10 -8.29
N ALA A 92 -3.23 -7.87 -7.63
CA ALA A 92 -3.66 -9.17 -8.08
C ALA A 92 -5.17 -9.32 -7.87
N GLY A 93 -5.82 -10.05 -8.76
CA GLY A 93 -7.27 -10.27 -8.71
C GLY A 93 -7.83 -10.31 -10.12
N ALA A 94 -8.58 -11.36 -10.45
CA ALA A 94 -9.17 -11.53 -11.78
C ALA A 94 -10.44 -10.68 -11.98
N MET A 95 -11.07 -10.22 -10.89
CA MET A 95 -12.32 -9.45 -10.92
C MET A 95 -12.21 -8.23 -10.03
N LYS A 96 -12.92 -7.14 -10.37
CA LYS A 96 -12.94 -5.89 -9.60
C LYS A 96 -13.35 -6.07 -8.13
N LEU A 97 -14.16 -7.09 -7.81
CA LEU A 97 -14.57 -7.43 -6.45
C LEU A 97 -13.52 -8.20 -5.64
N SER A 98 -12.56 -8.85 -6.31
CA SER A 98 -11.46 -9.60 -5.70
C SER A 98 -10.10 -8.93 -5.89
N ASP A 99 -10.10 -7.64 -6.22
CA ASP A 99 -8.87 -6.85 -6.34
C ASP A 99 -8.16 -6.77 -4.99
N CYS A 100 -6.89 -7.12 -5.01
CA CYS A 100 -5.96 -7.04 -3.90
C CYS A 100 -4.75 -6.25 -4.40
N THR A 101 -4.66 -4.99 -4.00
CA THR A 101 -3.51 -4.16 -4.30
C THR A 101 -2.40 -4.43 -3.30
N TYR A 102 -1.15 -4.45 -3.75
CA TYR A 102 0.00 -4.58 -2.88
C TYR A 102 0.86 -3.33 -2.89
N MET A 103 1.43 -3.05 -1.72
CA MET A 103 2.40 -1.98 -1.55
C MET A 103 3.58 -2.44 -0.71
N THR A 104 4.74 -1.85 -1.00
CA THR A 104 5.91 -1.95 -0.12
C THR A 104 5.78 -0.93 1.01
N SER A 105 5.90 -1.40 2.25
CA SER A 105 5.77 -0.53 3.43
C SER A 105 6.84 0.56 3.46
N ILE A 106 6.45 1.80 3.82
CA ILE A 106 7.40 2.91 3.94
C ILE A 106 8.49 2.65 4.98
N ASN A 107 8.14 1.97 6.08
CA ASN A 107 9.11 1.60 7.12
C ASN A 107 10.19 0.67 6.60
N PHE A 108 9.85 -0.21 5.65
CA PHE A 108 10.81 -1.08 5.01
C PHE A 108 11.72 -0.27 4.07
N LEU A 109 11.14 0.60 3.24
CA LEU A 109 11.88 1.45 2.30
C LEU A 109 12.86 2.37 3.01
N VAL A 110 12.41 3.08 4.05
CA VAL A 110 13.25 3.98 4.86
C VAL A 110 14.44 3.22 5.45
N LYS A 111 14.19 2.08 6.10
CA LYS A 111 15.26 1.25 6.68
C LYS A 111 16.23 0.73 5.62
N ARG A 112 15.73 0.34 4.44
CA ARG A 112 16.56 -0.16 3.35
C ARG A 112 17.44 0.94 2.77
N LEU A 113 16.90 2.14 2.56
CA LEU A 113 17.65 3.30 2.11
C LEU A 113 18.72 3.70 3.13
N GLN A 114 18.38 3.76 4.42
CA GLN A 114 19.33 4.02 5.51
C GLN A 114 20.46 3.00 5.56
N ALA A 115 20.15 1.71 5.41
CA ALA A 115 21.16 0.64 5.37
C ALA A 115 22.11 0.75 4.15
N ASN A 116 21.74 1.51 3.12
CA ASN A 116 22.58 1.80 1.95
C ASN A 116 23.19 3.21 1.98
N GLY A 117 23.19 3.88 3.15
CA GLY A 117 23.84 5.17 3.34
C GLY A 117 23.00 6.39 2.95
N TYR A 118 21.74 6.22 2.57
CA TYR A 118 20.84 7.33 2.25
C TYR A 118 20.14 7.89 3.50
N LYS A 119 19.79 9.18 3.46
CA LYS A 119 18.98 9.85 4.49
C LYS A 119 17.60 10.20 3.91
N PRO A 120 16.69 9.22 3.79
CA PRO A 120 15.39 9.48 3.19
C PRO A 120 14.56 10.43 4.05
N ASN A 121 13.98 11.47 3.42
CA ASN A 121 12.97 12.32 4.02
C ASN A 121 11.59 11.93 3.46
N ILE A 122 10.66 11.57 4.36
CA ILE A 122 9.26 11.24 4.01
C ILE A 122 8.28 12.35 4.39
N PHE A 123 8.81 13.48 4.86
CA PHE A 123 8.10 14.72 5.15
C PHE A 123 8.78 15.84 4.36
N PRO A 124 8.73 15.81 3.01
CA PRO A 124 9.34 16.86 2.21
C PRO A 124 8.71 18.20 2.54
N THR A 125 9.57 19.20 2.67
CA THR A 125 9.22 20.61 2.84
C THR A 125 9.30 21.33 1.49
N ALA A 126 8.92 22.61 1.45
CA ALA A 126 9.09 23.41 0.24
C ALA A 126 10.56 23.50 -0.20
N ASP A 127 11.51 23.40 0.72
CA ASP A 127 12.95 23.44 0.42
C ASP A 127 13.47 22.13 -0.19
N ASP A 128 12.69 21.04 -0.13
CA ASP A 128 13.03 19.73 -0.67
C ASP A 128 12.53 19.49 -2.11
N LEU A 129 11.74 20.42 -2.69
CA LEU A 129 11.06 20.30 -4.00
C LEU A 129 11.61 21.27 -5.05
#